data_AF-A0A9Q0YYU0-F1
#
_entry.id   AF-A0A9Q0YYU0-F1
#
_cell.length_a   1.000
_cell.length_b   1.000
_cell.length_c   1.000
_cell.angle_alpha   90.00
_cell.angle_beta   90.00
_cell.angle_gamma   90.00
#
_symmetry.space_group_name_H-M   'P 1'
#
loop_
_entity.id
_entity.type
_entity.pdbx_description
1 polymer ?
#
loop_
_entity_poly.entity_id
_entity_poly.type
_entity_poly.pdbx_seq_one_letter_code
_entity_poly.pdbx_strand_id
1 'polypeptide(L)'
;MAADYAFKVEDMEIDEGFGFPRAYAKLCRDHGIVGTCTHGPPFAFTPYAMEQHEVLRTRELDQMFPVVEPKAKQTAKPEIFINRLWRQLDHLGKAGFDPAVIRVDPYGNVLYFHADKASPLAWDIDHWFPCPRGGLTVPSNLRILQWQVCKRKHHKLEFLVPWWDLQLGISVNQFLSIFASSSSDFRHRAFSFLFSGGESEKLNASQTVESHSFPQHFIETKEKLGLAPAAVTVCRRESYDSSLALKSLDHNRQIRPHSPAIASRKMKSSALKENESSDFVTNPYQAIVMARDSLKQKEAAHKMQAEILNLDDEINEIKRNDEEEKLTIQDLELTLIKRRRRAEKCRRLAEAQSSYRTMLERMIRDAMHQSVVYKEQLRLNQAATRALMARLEAQKAICDASEEELHKKFKQRDELEKQIRPEWEQGKEEIKNG
;
A
#
# COMPACT_ATOMS: atom_id res chain seq x y z
N MET A 1 -19.41 -5.60 39.29
CA MET A 1 -18.63 -4.67 40.13
C MET A 1 -17.48 -4.17 39.27
N ALA A 2 -17.45 -2.88 38.95
CA ALA A 2 -16.34 -2.28 38.23
C ALA A 2 -15.17 -2.15 39.21
N ALA A 3 -14.11 -2.93 39.03
CA ALA A 3 -12.88 -2.68 39.75
C ALA A 3 -12.31 -1.35 39.24
N ASP A 4 -12.16 -0.37 40.14
CA ASP A 4 -11.41 0.85 39.84
C ASP A 4 -9.95 0.45 39.59
N TYR A 5 -9.62 0.23 38.32
CA TYR A 5 -8.24 0.08 37.89
C TYR A 5 -7.56 1.45 37.95
N ALA A 6 -7.10 1.82 39.13
CA ALA A 6 -6.19 2.93 39.30
C ALA A 6 -4.80 2.50 38.79
N PHE A 7 -4.56 2.68 37.49
CA PHE A 7 -3.22 2.50 36.92
C PHE A 7 -2.28 3.54 37.51
N LYS A 8 -1.13 3.09 38.02
CA LYS A 8 -0.06 3.97 38.49
C LYS A 8 0.68 4.56 37.28
N VAL A 9 1.41 5.66 37.49
CA VAL A 9 2.26 6.27 36.43
C VAL A 9 3.24 5.24 35.85
N GLU A 10 3.81 4.39 36.71
CA GLU A 10 4.71 3.28 36.35
C GLU A 10 4.03 2.23 35.44
N ASP A 11 2.70 2.09 35.53
CA ASP A 11 1.95 1.15 34.68
C ASP A 11 1.67 1.73 33.30
N MET A 12 1.73 3.05 33.15
CA MET A 12 1.59 3.74 31.87
C MET A 12 2.91 3.80 31.10
N GLU A 13 4.04 3.43 31.71
CA GLU A 13 5.33 3.33 31.04
C GLU A 13 5.37 2.16 30.05
N ILE A 14 5.97 2.40 28.89
CA ILE A 14 6.14 1.42 27.82
C ILE A 14 7.24 0.43 28.25
N ASP A 15 6.92 -0.86 28.25
CA ASP A 15 7.92 -1.90 28.46
C ASP A 15 8.72 -2.09 27.17
N GLU A 16 10.03 -1.78 27.17
CA GLU A 16 10.88 -1.89 25.98
C GLU A 16 10.95 -3.32 25.38
N GLY A 17 10.69 -4.36 26.19
CA GLY A 17 10.71 -5.75 25.71
C GLY A 17 9.46 -6.14 24.90
N PHE A 18 8.32 -5.49 25.17
CA PHE A 18 7.03 -5.81 24.54
C PHE A 18 6.48 -4.65 23.68
N GLY A 19 6.96 -3.44 23.93
CA GLY A 19 6.66 -2.15 23.32
C GLY A 19 5.22 -1.63 23.47
N PHE A 20 4.48 -2.15 24.47
CA PHE A 20 3.22 -1.56 24.95
C PHE A 20 3.30 -1.20 26.45
N PRO A 21 2.42 -0.31 26.95
CA PRO A 21 2.36 0.03 28.38
C PRO A 21 2.13 -1.20 29.26
N ARG A 22 2.80 -1.25 30.42
CA ARG A 22 2.67 -2.36 31.38
C ARG A 22 1.22 -2.60 31.83
N ALA A 23 0.41 -1.54 31.91
CA ALA A 23 -1.02 -1.56 32.17
C ALA A 23 -1.79 -2.44 31.18
N TYR A 24 -1.42 -2.39 29.90
CA TYR A 24 -2.06 -3.17 28.85
C TYR A 24 -1.81 -4.67 29.04
N ALA A 25 -0.59 -5.03 29.44
CA ALA A 25 -0.24 -6.41 29.79
C ALA A 25 -1.09 -6.92 30.98
N LYS A 26 -1.37 -6.07 31.97
CA LYS A 26 -2.18 -6.40 33.14
C LYS A 26 -3.65 -6.61 32.76
N LEU A 27 -4.20 -5.70 31.94
CA LEU A 27 -5.57 -5.80 31.40
C LEU A 27 -5.81 -7.13 30.67
N CYS A 28 -4.83 -7.62 29.91
CA CYS A 28 -4.95 -8.87 29.17
C CYS A 28 -4.71 -10.14 30.01
N ARG A 29 -4.20 -10.02 31.25
CA ARG A 29 -3.98 -11.16 32.16
C ARG A 29 -5.14 -11.39 33.13
N ASP A 30 -5.98 -10.39 33.40
CA ASP A 30 -7.08 -10.54 34.36
C ASP A 30 -8.26 -11.30 33.75
N HIS A 31 -8.41 -12.56 34.16
CA HIS A 31 -9.43 -13.50 33.70
C HIS A 31 -10.87 -13.14 34.14
N GLY A 32 -11.07 -12.00 34.83
CA GLY A 32 -12.34 -11.59 35.41
C GLY A 32 -13.27 -10.82 34.46
N ILE A 33 -12.75 -10.29 33.34
CA ILE A 33 -13.56 -9.59 32.34
C ILE A 33 -13.83 -10.54 31.18
N VAL A 34 -15.01 -11.14 31.20
CA VAL A 34 -15.52 -12.05 30.17
C VAL A 34 -15.39 -11.42 28.78
N GLY A 35 -14.44 -11.92 27.98
CA GLY A 35 -14.65 -12.11 26.53
C GLY A 35 -14.10 -11.08 25.53
N THR A 36 -13.45 -9.97 25.91
CA THR A 36 -13.09 -8.93 24.93
C THR A 36 -11.65 -8.94 24.40
N CYS A 37 -10.71 -9.64 25.07
CA CYS A 37 -9.31 -9.73 24.62
C CYS A 37 -8.84 -11.19 24.56
N THR A 38 -9.58 -12.05 23.84
CA THR A 38 -9.19 -13.45 23.59
C THR A 38 -7.96 -13.59 22.67
N HIS A 39 -7.57 -12.51 22.02
CA HIS A 39 -6.33 -12.35 21.29
C HIS A 39 -5.52 -11.26 22.01
N GLY A 40 -4.77 -11.66 23.04
CA GLY A 40 -3.88 -10.76 23.79
C GLY A 40 -2.93 -9.97 22.87
N PRO A 41 -2.15 -9.02 23.43
CA PRO A 41 -1.26 -8.18 22.64
C PRO A 41 -0.42 -9.00 21.66
N PRO A 42 -0.08 -8.46 20.47
CA PRO A 42 0.95 -9.05 19.65
C PRO A 42 2.21 -9.30 20.50
N PHE A 43 2.87 -10.43 20.26
CA PHE A 43 4.01 -10.92 21.05
C PHE A 43 5.08 -9.84 21.31
N ALA A 44 5.27 -8.95 20.33
CA ALA A 44 5.90 -7.67 20.49
C ALA A 44 5.19 -6.66 19.59
N PHE A 45 4.90 -5.47 20.12
CA PHE A 45 4.58 -4.29 19.33
C PHE A 45 5.78 -3.37 19.46
N THR A 46 6.67 -3.32 18.48
CA THR A 46 7.69 -2.27 18.45
C THR A 46 7.05 -1.10 17.71
N PRO A 47 6.58 -0.03 18.39
CA PRO A 47 6.24 1.18 17.68
C PRO A 47 7.47 1.58 16.88
N TYR A 48 7.29 2.03 15.65
CA TYR A 48 8.41 2.58 14.88
C TYR A 48 9.06 3.68 15.73
N ALA A 49 10.25 3.38 16.24
CA ALA A 49 11.10 4.32 16.94
C ALA A 49 11.99 4.91 15.87
N MET A 50 11.74 6.17 15.53
CA MET A 50 12.53 6.91 14.53
C MET A 50 14.02 6.76 14.85
N GLU A 51 14.81 6.28 13.89
CA GLU A 51 16.22 6.02 14.12
C GLU A 51 16.97 7.33 14.40
N GLN A 52 18.06 7.28 15.17
CA GLN A 52 18.81 8.49 15.56
C GLN A 52 19.23 9.36 14.35
N HIS A 53 19.53 8.72 13.22
CA HIS A 53 19.89 9.40 11.99
C HIS A 53 18.70 10.16 11.34
N GLU A 54 17.49 9.63 11.45
CA GLU A 54 16.25 10.27 10.96
C GLU A 54 15.83 11.42 11.87
N VAL A 55 16.05 11.29 13.18
CA VAL A 55 15.84 12.38 14.15
C VAL A 55 16.77 13.56 13.84
N LEU A 56 18.05 13.29 13.54
CA LEU A 56 19.00 14.32 13.14
C LEU A 56 18.57 15.02 11.84
N ARG A 57 18.19 14.24 10.82
CA ARG A 57 17.67 14.79 9.55
C ARG A 57 16.42 15.65 9.75
N THR A 58 15.50 15.21 10.60
CA THR A 58 14.29 15.97 10.93
C THR A 58 14.66 17.31 11.58
N ARG A 59 15.64 17.32 12.49
CA ARG A 59 16.15 18.54 13.12
C ARG A 59 16.81 19.48 12.10
N GLU A 60 17.61 18.96 11.19
CA GLU A 60 18.23 19.75 10.11
C GLU A 60 17.16 20.41 9.22
N LEU A 61 16.13 19.67 8.83
CA LEU A 61 15.04 20.19 8.01
C LEU A 61 14.19 21.24 8.75
N ASP A 62 13.94 21.05 10.04
CA ASP A 62 13.27 22.06 10.85
C ASP A 62 14.09 23.35 10.97
N GLN A 63 15.43 23.25 11.01
CA GLN A 63 16.33 24.41 10.98
C GLN A 63 16.35 25.10 9.61
N MET A 64 16.26 24.35 8.51
CA MET A 64 16.20 24.92 7.15
C MET A 64 14.91 25.70 6.88
N PHE A 65 13.80 25.30 7.51
CA PHE A 65 12.49 25.89 7.27
C PHE A 65 11.85 26.40 8.57
N PRO A 66 12.47 27.38 9.27
CA PRO A 66 11.95 27.84 10.55
C PRO A 66 10.55 28.47 10.38
N VAL A 67 9.78 28.47 11.46
CA VAL A 67 8.51 29.22 11.50
C VAL A 67 8.86 30.71 11.56
N VAL A 68 8.66 31.40 10.44
CA VAL A 68 8.98 32.83 10.27
C VAL A 68 7.89 33.70 10.88
N GLU A 69 6.62 33.36 10.63
CA GLU A 69 5.47 34.14 11.09
C GLU A 69 4.35 33.23 11.64
N PRO A 70 4.29 33.00 12.97
CA PRO A 70 3.28 32.12 13.58
C PRO A 70 1.82 32.56 13.33
N LYS A 71 1.61 33.83 12.99
CA LYS A 71 0.30 34.42 12.73
C LYS A 71 0.05 34.73 11.25
N ALA A 72 0.86 34.16 10.35
CA ALA A 72 0.70 34.35 8.91
C ALA A 72 -0.74 33.99 8.49
N LYS A 73 -1.43 34.96 7.89
CA LYS A 73 -2.78 34.76 7.36
C LYS A 73 -2.69 34.15 5.97
N GLN A 74 -3.70 33.35 5.62
CA GLN A 74 -3.82 32.78 4.29
C GLN A 74 -3.88 33.91 3.25
N THR A 75 -3.07 33.79 2.19
CA THR A 75 -2.99 34.79 1.11
C THR A 75 -4.29 34.88 0.32
N ALA A 76 -5.05 33.78 0.24
CA ALA A 76 -6.34 33.67 -0.43
C ALA A 76 -7.25 32.72 0.34
N LYS A 77 -8.55 32.68 0.01
CA LYS A 77 -9.48 31.70 0.60
C LYS A 77 -9.28 30.32 -0.05
N PRO A 78 -8.88 29.27 0.72
CA PRO A 78 -8.67 27.92 0.18
C PRO A 78 -9.94 27.31 -0.43
N GLU A 79 -11.11 27.74 0.04
CA GLU A 79 -12.44 27.29 -0.39
C GLU A 79 -12.64 27.38 -1.91
N ILE A 80 -12.00 28.36 -2.56
CA ILE A 80 -12.08 28.57 -4.02
C ILE A 80 -11.52 27.37 -4.79
N PHE A 81 -10.63 26.59 -4.18
CA PHE A 81 -9.96 25.45 -4.81
C PHE A 81 -10.60 24.09 -4.52
N ILE A 82 -11.65 24.03 -3.69
CA ILE A 82 -12.30 22.77 -3.24
C ILE A 82 -12.61 21.84 -4.42
N ASN A 83 -13.35 22.34 -5.42
CA ASN A 83 -13.79 21.51 -6.55
C ASN A 83 -12.63 20.95 -7.38
N ARG A 84 -11.54 21.72 -7.48
CA ARG A 84 -10.34 21.31 -8.21
C ARG A 84 -9.59 20.22 -7.45
N LEU A 85 -9.40 20.42 -6.14
CA LEU A 85 -8.69 19.48 -5.27
C LEU A 85 -9.47 18.17 -5.12
N TRP A 86 -10.80 18.25 -4.94
CA TRP A 86 -11.67 17.07 -4.82
C TRP A 86 -11.58 16.15 -6.05
N ARG A 87 -11.54 16.74 -7.25
CA ARG A 87 -11.40 15.99 -8.51
C ARG A 87 -10.06 15.28 -8.67
N GLN A 88 -9.01 15.73 -7.97
CA GLN A 88 -7.68 15.11 -8.01
C GLN A 88 -7.57 13.89 -7.09
N LEU A 89 -8.51 13.69 -6.18
CA LEU A 89 -8.52 12.54 -5.27
C LEU A 89 -8.98 11.27 -5.99
N ASP A 90 -8.43 10.14 -5.54
CA ASP A 90 -8.83 8.81 -5.99
C ASP A 90 -10.25 8.50 -5.52
N HIS A 91 -11.00 7.72 -6.30
CA HIS A 91 -12.36 7.33 -5.96
C HIS A 91 -12.47 5.84 -5.70
N LEU A 92 -13.39 5.43 -4.82
CA LEU A 92 -13.72 4.03 -4.56
C LEU A 92 -14.61 3.39 -5.65
N GLY A 93 -14.84 4.04 -6.79
CA GLY A 93 -15.85 3.67 -7.80
C GLY A 93 -15.78 2.23 -8.38
N LYS A 94 -14.72 1.47 -8.13
CA LYS A 94 -14.68 0.03 -8.45
C LYS A 94 -15.44 -0.84 -7.43
N ALA A 95 -15.74 -0.32 -6.24
CA ALA A 95 -16.49 -0.99 -5.18
C ALA A 95 -17.99 -0.62 -5.14
N GLY A 96 -18.50 0.08 -6.15
CA GLY A 96 -19.94 0.39 -6.27
C GLY A 96 -20.40 1.67 -5.54
N PHE A 97 -19.49 2.46 -4.99
CA PHE A 97 -19.80 3.75 -4.37
C PHE A 97 -19.81 4.89 -5.39
N ASP A 98 -20.62 5.93 -5.13
CA ASP A 98 -20.66 7.13 -5.96
C ASP A 98 -19.33 7.91 -5.87
N PRO A 99 -18.56 8.01 -6.96
CA PRO A 99 -17.28 8.73 -6.98
C PRO A 99 -17.44 10.26 -6.84
N ALA A 100 -18.65 10.81 -6.94
CA ALA A 100 -18.90 12.22 -6.65
C ALA A 100 -18.86 12.50 -5.14
N VAL A 101 -19.23 11.51 -4.33
CA VAL A 101 -19.53 11.67 -2.91
C VAL A 101 -18.47 11.05 -2.01
N ILE A 102 -17.93 9.88 -2.36
CA ILE A 102 -16.92 9.17 -1.58
C ILE A 102 -15.60 9.12 -2.33
N ARG A 103 -14.53 9.60 -1.69
CA ARG A 103 -13.17 9.64 -2.24
C ARG A 103 -12.13 9.16 -1.23
N VAL A 104 -10.92 8.97 -1.71
CA VAL A 104 -9.76 8.54 -0.93
C VAL A 104 -8.68 9.60 -1.04
N ASP A 105 -8.15 10.02 0.10
CA ASP A 105 -7.04 10.96 0.13
C ASP A 105 -5.71 10.31 -0.32
N PRO A 106 -4.63 11.09 -0.54
CA PRO A 106 -3.31 10.57 -0.90
C PRO A 106 -2.63 9.74 0.19
N TYR A 107 -3.30 9.49 1.33
CA TYR A 107 -2.81 8.63 2.41
C TYR A 107 -3.66 7.37 2.56
N GLY A 108 -4.77 7.22 1.86
CA GLY A 108 -5.64 6.05 1.95
C GLY A 108 -6.76 6.16 2.98
N ASN A 109 -7.06 7.37 3.47
CA ASN A 109 -8.25 7.62 4.29
C ASN A 109 -9.47 7.84 3.40
N VAL A 110 -10.61 7.30 3.82
CA VAL A 110 -11.90 7.50 3.14
C VAL A 110 -12.51 8.82 3.59
N LEU A 111 -12.89 9.64 2.63
CA LEU A 111 -13.51 10.95 2.82
C LEU A 111 -14.92 10.96 2.22
N TYR A 112 -15.84 11.62 2.90
CA TYR A 112 -17.21 11.84 2.43
C TYR A 112 -17.47 13.33 2.23
N PHE A 113 -17.93 13.71 1.03
CA PHE A 113 -18.01 15.13 0.62
C PHE A 113 -18.88 15.97 1.57
N HIS A 114 -19.96 15.39 2.09
CA HIS A 114 -20.90 16.04 3.00
C HIS A 114 -20.74 15.59 4.45
N ALA A 115 -19.55 15.15 4.85
CA ALA A 115 -19.31 14.68 6.20
C ALA A 115 -19.42 15.82 7.23
N ASP A 116 -20.12 15.55 8.32
CA ASP A 116 -20.06 16.41 9.50
C ASP A 116 -18.67 16.32 10.15
N LYS A 117 -18.20 17.40 10.77
CA LYS A 117 -16.88 17.49 11.45
C LYS A 117 -16.70 16.47 12.57
N ALA A 118 -17.79 15.92 13.10
CA ALA A 118 -17.77 14.85 14.09
C ALA A 118 -17.60 13.45 13.47
N SER A 119 -17.89 13.30 12.16
CA SER A 119 -17.73 12.04 11.44
C SER A 119 -16.24 11.70 11.27
N PRO A 120 -15.87 10.42 11.35
CA PRO A 120 -14.51 10.00 11.02
C PRO A 120 -14.16 10.17 9.52
N LEU A 121 -15.14 10.42 8.66
CA LEU A 121 -14.97 10.71 7.22
C LEU A 121 -14.85 12.21 6.91
N ALA A 122 -14.87 13.06 7.94
CA ALA A 122 -14.73 14.50 7.81
C ALA A 122 -13.35 14.87 7.25
N TRP A 123 -13.31 15.95 6.47
CA TRP A 123 -12.08 16.44 5.83
C TRP A 123 -12.00 17.95 5.89
N ASP A 124 -10.79 18.45 5.64
CA ASP A 124 -10.51 19.88 5.51
C ASP A 124 -9.34 20.10 4.54
N ILE A 125 -9.10 21.36 4.19
CA ILE A 125 -7.98 21.76 3.34
C ILE A 125 -6.82 22.21 4.23
N ASP A 126 -5.64 21.69 3.94
CA ASP A 126 -4.40 22.10 4.59
C ASP A 126 -3.28 22.33 3.57
N HIS A 127 -2.26 23.09 3.97
CA HIS A 127 -1.10 23.37 3.11
C HIS A 127 -0.02 22.33 3.33
N TRP A 128 0.49 21.68 2.28
CA TRP A 128 1.62 20.76 2.44
C TRP A 128 2.88 21.50 2.94
N PHE A 129 3.03 22.76 2.51
CA PHE A 129 3.98 23.73 3.06
C PHE A 129 3.23 24.86 3.79
N PRO A 130 3.26 24.90 5.15
CA PRO A 130 2.45 25.83 5.94
C PRO A 130 2.72 27.33 5.71
N CYS A 131 1.68 28.16 5.77
CA CYS A 131 1.81 29.62 5.67
C CYS A 131 2.82 30.22 6.69
N PRO A 132 2.86 29.78 7.96
CA PRO A 132 3.82 30.29 8.94
C PRO A 132 5.30 30.06 8.59
N ARG A 133 5.59 29.14 7.67
CA ARG A 133 6.94 28.85 7.17
C ARG A 133 7.22 29.51 5.81
N GLY A 134 6.29 30.33 5.28
CA GLY A 134 6.43 31.00 3.98
C GLY A 134 5.58 30.38 2.85
N GLY A 135 4.68 29.45 3.17
CA GLY A 135 3.81 28.81 2.18
C GLY A 135 2.71 29.72 1.63
N LEU A 136 2.47 29.63 0.32
CA LEU A 136 1.40 30.38 -0.35
C LEU A 136 0.12 29.54 -0.51
N THR A 137 -1.04 30.20 -0.52
CA THR A 137 -2.33 29.52 -0.76
C THR A 137 -2.58 29.34 -2.25
N VAL A 138 -1.95 28.32 -2.83
CA VAL A 138 -2.04 27.96 -4.26
C VAL A 138 -2.40 26.48 -4.44
N PRO A 139 -3.06 26.05 -5.52
CA PRO A 139 -3.49 24.67 -5.72
C PRO A 139 -2.39 23.61 -5.55
N SER A 140 -1.17 23.90 -6.03
CA SER A 140 -0.02 23.00 -5.86
C SER A 140 0.39 22.82 -4.41
N ASN A 141 0.13 23.84 -3.56
CA ASN A 141 0.42 23.84 -2.14
C ASN A 141 -0.70 23.30 -1.24
N LEU A 142 -1.90 23.09 -1.78
CA LEU A 142 -3.04 22.64 -1.01
C LEU A 142 -3.24 21.13 -1.14
N ARG A 143 -3.70 20.51 -0.05
CA ARG A 143 -4.11 19.11 0.02
C ARG A 143 -5.44 19.03 0.77
N ILE A 144 -6.27 18.08 0.36
CA ILE A 144 -7.44 17.68 1.14
C ILE A 144 -6.99 16.52 2.02
N LEU A 145 -7.16 16.68 3.33
CA LEU A 145 -6.79 15.69 4.34
C LEU A 145 -7.98 15.43 5.25
N GLN A 146 -7.96 14.29 5.93
CA GLN A 146 -8.93 13.98 6.97
C GLN A 146 -8.85 15.02 8.10
N TRP A 147 -10.00 15.43 8.63
CA TRP A 147 -10.12 16.58 9.54
C TRP A 147 -9.27 16.47 10.82
N GLN A 148 -9.16 15.27 11.40
CA GLN A 148 -8.33 15.01 12.58
C GLN A 148 -6.83 15.12 12.24
N VAL A 149 -6.45 14.77 11.01
CA VAL A 149 -5.08 14.95 10.51
C VAL A 149 -4.74 16.43 10.42
N CYS A 150 -5.63 17.25 9.83
CA CYS A 150 -5.44 18.71 9.76
C CYS A 150 -5.22 19.30 11.16
N LYS A 151 -5.99 18.84 12.15
CA LYS A 151 -5.82 19.29 13.55
C LYS A 151 -4.46 18.94 14.13
N ARG A 152 -3.91 17.76 13.86
CA ARG A 152 -2.64 17.29 14.45
C ARG A 152 -1.40 17.85 13.72
N LYS A 153 -1.50 18.13 12.42
CA LYS A 153 -0.37 18.62 11.62
C LYS A 153 0.06 20.05 12.00
N HIS A 154 -0.89 20.94 12.32
CA HIS A 154 -0.62 22.34 12.68
C HIS A 154 0.29 23.07 11.68
N HIS A 155 1.53 23.38 12.07
CA HIS A 155 2.53 24.09 11.27
C HIS A 155 3.72 23.19 10.90
N LYS A 156 3.55 21.87 11.01
CA LYS A 156 4.55 20.90 10.59
C LYS A 156 4.53 20.77 9.07
N LEU A 157 5.72 20.59 8.51
CA LEU A 157 5.87 20.25 7.10
C LEU A 157 5.35 18.83 6.89
N GLU A 158 4.57 18.63 5.84
CA GLU A 158 3.91 17.35 5.57
C GLU A 158 4.90 16.18 5.48
N PHE A 159 6.06 16.40 4.85
CA PHE A 159 7.11 15.38 4.71
C PHE A 159 7.92 15.13 6.01
N LEU A 160 7.73 15.94 7.05
CA LEU A 160 8.27 15.69 8.39
C LEU A 160 7.27 14.96 9.29
N VAL A 161 6.00 14.91 8.89
CA VAL A 161 5.01 14.11 9.58
C VAL A 161 5.09 12.70 9.01
N PRO A 162 5.28 11.68 9.85
CA PRO A 162 5.24 10.31 9.37
C PRO A 162 3.89 10.03 8.69
N TRP A 163 3.92 9.40 7.52
CA TRP A 163 2.71 9.20 6.70
C TRP A 163 1.59 8.45 7.44
N TRP A 164 1.90 7.54 8.37
CA TRP A 164 0.88 6.85 9.19
C TRP A 164 0.18 7.79 10.19
N ASP A 165 0.83 8.86 10.65
CA ASP A 165 0.17 9.89 11.46
C ASP A 165 -0.81 10.72 10.62
N LEU A 166 -0.71 10.64 9.29
CA LEU A 166 -1.66 11.23 8.34
C LEU A 166 -2.78 10.24 7.97
N GLN A 167 -2.76 9.00 8.48
CA GLN A 167 -3.83 8.00 8.32
C GLN A 167 -4.77 7.96 9.54
N LEU A 168 -5.47 9.07 9.82
CA LEU A 168 -6.43 9.12 10.93
C LEU A 168 -7.86 9.03 10.40
N GLY A 169 -8.71 8.29 11.10
CA GLY A 169 -10.09 8.03 10.71
C GLY A 169 -10.29 6.60 10.18
N ILE A 170 -11.06 6.48 9.09
CA ILE A 170 -11.37 5.18 8.48
C ILE A 170 -10.47 4.96 7.26
N SER A 171 -9.66 3.91 7.31
CA SER A 171 -8.91 3.43 6.15
C SER A 171 -9.81 2.77 5.12
N VAL A 172 -9.38 2.72 3.85
CA VAL A 172 -10.08 1.98 2.79
C VAL A 172 -10.40 0.55 3.20
N ASN A 173 -9.46 -0.16 3.82
CA ASN A 173 -9.67 -1.56 4.23
C ASN A 173 -10.72 -1.69 5.35
N GLN A 174 -10.72 -0.80 6.33
CA GLN A 174 -11.75 -0.78 7.37
C GLN A 174 -13.12 -0.49 6.78
N PHE A 175 -13.20 0.49 5.88
CA PHE A 175 -14.45 0.84 5.19
C PHE A 175 -15.01 -0.34 4.39
N LEU A 176 -14.18 -0.98 3.57
CA LEU A 176 -14.58 -2.16 2.78
C LEU A 176 -14.91 -3.37 3.66
N SER A 177 -14.24 -3.53 4.80
CA SER A 177 -14.55 -4.62 5.76
C SER A 177 -15.91 -4.41 6.42
N ILE A 178 -16.27 -3.17 6.73
CA ILE A 178 -17.61 -2.83 7.20
C ILE A 178 -18.62 -3.20 6.11
N PHE A 179 -18.38 -2.78 4.87
CA PHE A 179 -19.26 -3.07 3.75
C PHE A 179 -19.43 -4.57 3.49
N ALA A 180 -18.34 -5.33 3.49
CA ALA A 180 -18.33 -6.77 3.21
C ALA A 180 -18.80 -7.64 4.38
N SER A 181 -19.01 -7.06 5.56
CA SER A 181 -19.49 -7.80 6.74
C SER A 181 -20.83 -8.47 6.44
N SER A 182 -21.01 -9.74 6.81
CA SER A 182 -22.28 -10.45 6.60
C SER A 182 -23.40 -9.97 7.53
N SER A 183 -23.05 -9.38 8.69
CA SER A 183 -24.01 -8.90 9.68
C SER A 183 -24.66 -7.59 9.23
N SER A 184 -25.95 -7.65 8.86
CA SER A 184 -26.74 -6.48 8.45
C SER A 184 -26.84 -5.43 9.55
N ASP A 185 -27.01 -5.87 10.79
CA ASP A 185 -27.11 -5.03 11.98
C ASP A 185 -25.80 -4.26 12.26
N PHE A 186 -24.65 -4.92 12.12
CA PHE A 186 -23.35 -4.26 12.22
C PHE A 186 -23.16 -3.23 11.11
N ARG A 187 -23.48 -3.60 9.84
CA ARG A 187 -23.38 -2.66 8.71
C ARG A 187 -24.25 -1.44 8.93
N HIS A 188 -25.51 -1.63 9.30
CA HIS A 188 -26.46 -0.54 9.52
C HIS A 188 -25.96 0.44 10.58
N ARG A 189 -25.51 -0.05 11.74
CA ARG A 189 -24.95 0.81 12.79
C ARG A 189 -23.68 1.54 12.33
N ALA A 190 -22.79 0.83 11.64
CA ALA A 190 -21.55 1.42 11.18
C ALA A 190 -21.81 2.51 10.13
N PHE A 191 -22.64 2.27 9.12
CA PHE A 191 -22.96 3.26 8.10
C PHE A 191 -23.73 4.46 8.65
N SER A 192 -24.68 4.24 9.58
CA SER A 192 -25.37 5.33 10.29
C SER A 192 -24.39 6.20 11.10
N PHE A 193 -23.33 5.59 11.66
CA PHE A 193 -22.25 6.33 12.34
C PHE A 193 -21.34 7.11 11.37
N LEU A 194 -21.11 6.60 10.16
CA LEU A 194 -20.19 7.20 9.19
C LEU A 194 -20.81 8.39 8.44
N PHE A 195 -22.07 8.29 8.02
CA PHE A 195 -22.77 9.37 7.31
C PHE A 195 -24.29 9.27 7.43
N SER A 196 -24.95 10.43 7.37
CA SER A 196 -26.40 10.54 7.41
C SER A 196 -27.05 9.80 6.22
N GLY A 197 -27.97 8.87 6.50
CA GLY A 197 -28.70 8.12 5.48
C GLY A 197 -28.05 6.80 5.02
N GLY A 198 -26.86 6.44 5.54
CA GLY A 198 -26.19 5.17 5.24
C GLY A 198 -26.94 3.91 5.71
N GLU A 199 -27.91 4.08 6.60
CA GLU A 199 -28.89 3.05 7.02
C GLU A 199 -29.76 2.49 5.89
N SER A 200 -29.96 3.28 4.83
CA SER A 200 -30.86 2.94 3.71
C SER A 200 -30.17 2.22 2.54
N GLU A 201 -28.84 2.07 2.60
CA GLU A 201 -28.04 1.50 1.52
C GLU A 201 -28.21 -0.04 1.47
N LYS A 202 -29.17 -0.49 0.65
CA LYS A 202 -29.40 -1.92 0.40
C LYS A 202 -28.34 -2.45 -0.56
N LEU A 203 -27.34 -3.13 0.00
CA LEU A 203 -26.32 -3.81 -0.79
C LEU A 203 -26.91 -5.06 -1.45
N ASN A 204 -26.89 -5.09 -2.78
CA ASN A 204 -27.28 -6.28 -3.54
C ASN A 204 -26.21 -7.36 -3.32
N ALA A 205 -26.63 -8.58 -2.96
CA ALA A 205 -25.75 -9.72 -2.72
C ALA A 205 -24.87 -10.13 -3.93
N SER A 206 -25.11 -9.53 -5.09
CA SER A 206 -24.33 -9.69 -6.33
C SER A 206 -23.13 -8.74 -6.46
N GLN A 207 -22.95 -7.77 -5.56
CA GLN A 207 -21.77 -6.91 -5.53
C GLN A 207 -20.63 -7.59 -4.75
N THR A 208 -19.93 -8.53 -5.39
CA THR A 208 -18.71 -9.11 -4.84
C THR A 208 -17.64 -8.03 -4.77
N VAL A 209 -17.30 -7.57 -3.57
CA VAL A 209 -16.18 -6.64 -3.36
C VAL A 209 -14.88 -7.41 -3.50
N GLU A 210 -14.23 -7.30 -4.65
CA GLU A 210 -12.81 -7.62 -4.72
C GLU A 210 -12.06 -6.61 -3.86
N SER A 211 -11.49 -7.10 -2.75
CA SER A 211 -10.61 -6.34 -1.87
C SER A 211 -9.57 -5.61 -2.71
N HIS A 212 -9.64 -4.28 -2.73
CA HIS A 212 -8.81 -3.45 -3.58
C HIS A 212 -7.32 -3.70 -3.33
N SER A 213 -6.55 -3.78 -4.41
CA SER A 213 -5.10 -3.55 -4.35
C SER A 213 -4.87 -2.04 -4.16
N PHE A 214 -3.94 -1.64 -3.29
CA PHE A 214 -3.57 -0.23 -3.13
C PHE A 214 -3.23 0.39 -4.51
N PRO A 215 -3.66 1.63 -4.79
CA PRO A 215 -3.28 2.31 -6.03
C PRO A 215 -1.76 2.30 -6.23
N GLN A 216 -1.33 2.09 -7.47
CA GLN A 216 0.09 1.86 -7.80
C GLN A 216 1.02 2.96 -7.27
N HIS A 217 0.54 4.21 -7.21
CA HIS A 217 1.32 5.33 -6.70
C HIS A 217 1.71 5.17 -5.22
N PHE A 218 0.89 4.51 -4.39
CA PHE A 218 1.25 4.20 -2.98
C PHE A 218 2.34 3.14 -2.89
N ILE A 219 2.27 2.14 -3.78
CA ILE A 219 3.26 1.06 -3.88
C ILE A 219 4.60 1.64 -4.38
N GLU A 220 4.56 2.54 -5.36
CA GLU A 220 5.75 3.24 -5.87
C GLU A 220 6.34 4.22 -4.85
N THR A 221 5.50 4.87 -4.04
CA THR A 221 5.95 5.79 -2.98
C THR A 221 6.61 5.01 -1.84
N LYS A 222 6.13 3.79 -1.53
CA LYS A 222 6.82 2.84 -0.65
C LYS A 222 8.22 2.51 -1.15
N GLU A 223 8.39 2.23 -2.44
CA GLU A 223 9.69 1.91 -3.04
C GLU A 223 10.65 3.10 -3.04
N LYS A 224 10.14 4.33 -3.19
CA LYS A 224 10.95 5.56 -3.25
C LYS A 224 11.30 6.15 -1.87
N LEU A 225 10.41 6.02 -0.88
CA LEU A 225 10.56 6.65 0.44
C LEU A 225 10.72 5.62 1.59
N GLY A 226 10.68 4.31 1.32
CA GLY A 226 10.87 3.25 2.31
C GLY A 226 9.67 2.94 3.20
N LEU A 227 8.49 3.48 2.88
CA LEU A 227 7.35 3.54 3.80
C LEU A 227 6.22 2.60 3.37
N ALA A 228 5.99 1.53 4.15
CA ALA A 228 4.99 0.50 3.83
C ALA A 228 3.55 0.96 4.15
N PRO A 229 2.56 0.76 3.25
CA PRO A 229 1.15 1.02 3.56
C PRO A 229 0.72 0.07 4.68
N ALA A 230 0.09 0.65 5.70
CA ALA A 230 -0.44 0.06 6.94
C ALA A 230 0.00 -1.39 7.19
N ALA A 231 0.93 -1.59 8.13
CA ALA A 231 1.20 -2.90 8.70
C ALA A 231 -0.02 -3.39 9.50
N VAL A 232 -1.08 -3.78 8.78
CA VAL A 232 -2.04 -4.77 9.24
C VAL A 232 -1.50 -6.08 8.69
N THR A 233 -0.73 -6.77 9.52
CA THR A 233 -0.36 -8.16 9.28
C THR A 233 -1.65 -8.96 9.14
N VAL A 234 -1.85 -9.55 7.96
CA VAL A 234 -2.90 -10.54 7.74
C VAL A 234 -2.61 -11.70 8.69
N CYS A 235 -3.44 -11.85 9.73
CA CYS A 235 -3.44 -13.06 10.54
C CYS A 235 -4.06 -14.17 9.68
N ARG A 236 -3.22 -14.93 8.98
CA ARG A 236 -3.67 -16.11 8.24
C ARG A 236 -4.21 -17.09 9.29
N ARG A 237 -5.53 -17.24 9.31
CA ARG A 237 -6.24 -18.28 10.05
C ARG A 237 -5.88 -19.61 9.39
N GLU A 238 -4.77 -20.21 9.83
CA GLU A 238 -4.51 -21.63 9.62
C GLU A 238 -5.21 -22.36 10.77
N SER A 239 -6.31 -23.03 10.42
CA SER A 239 -7.01 -23.97 11.29
C SER A 239 -6.07 -25.12 11.63
N TYR A 240 -5.66 -25.21 12.89
CA TYR A 240 -5.17 -26.45 13.49
C TYR A 240 -5.75 -26.61 14.88
N ASP A 241 -6.03 -27.88 15.18
CA ASP A 241 -6.94 -28.39 16.17
C ASP A 241 -6.72 -27.93 17.61
N SER A 242 -7.86 -27.73 18.28
CA SER A 242 -8.00 -27.50 19.72
C SER A 242 -7.68 -28.75 20.57
N SER A 243 -6.57 -29.42 20.33
CA SER A 243 -6.12 -30.53 21.17
C SER A 243 -4.60 -30.64 21.18
N LEU A 244 -3.94 -29.76 21.93
CA LEU A 244 -2.69 -30.03 22.64
C LEU A 244 -2.41 -28.82 23.55
N ALA A 245 -3.15 -28.78 24.64
CA ALA A 245 -2.85 -27.92 25.77
C ALA A 245 -1.51 -28.35 26.41
N LEU A 246 -0.72 -27.35 26.82
CA LEU A 246 0.24 -27.38 27.93
C LEU A 246 1.52 -28.21 27.75
N LYS A 247 2.61 -27.52 27.41
CA LYS A 247 3.94 -27.67 28.03
C LYS A 247 4.80 -26.44 27.72
N SER A 248 4.63 -25.37 28.50
CA SER A 248 5.61 -24.28 28.57
C SER A 248 6.73 -24.69 29.51
N LEU A 249 7.91 -24.96 28.95
CA LEU A 249 9.16 -25.07 29.71
C LEU A 249 9.70 -23.67 29.97
N ASP A 250 9.36 -23.10 31.13
CA ASP A 250 9.94 -21.87 31.65
C ASP A 250 11.42 -22.10 32.02
N HIS A 251 12.33 -21.79 31.10
CA HIS A 251 13.75 -21.62 31.41
C HIS A 251 14.02 -20.15 31.70
N ASN A 252 13.65 -19.66 32.88
CA ASN A 252 14.27 -18.49 33.51
C ASN A 252 13.82 -18.36 34.97
N ARG A 253 14.42 -19.18 35.84
CA ARG A 253 14.45 -18.92 37.28
C ARG A 253 15.90 -18.81 37.72
N GLN A 254 16.36 -17.57 37.90
CA GLN A 254 17.63 -17.26 38.55
C GLN A 254 17.64 -17.84 39.97
N ILE A 255 18.48 -18.85 40.16
CA ILE A 255 18.87 -19.36 41.47
C ILE A 255 20.10 -18.57 41.91
N ARG A 256 19.94 -17.69 42.91
CA ARG A 256 21.06 -17.14 43.69
C ARG A 256 21.69 -18.28 44.52
N PRO A 257 23.01 -18.50 44.44
CA PRO A 257 23.76 -19.19 45.47
C PRO A 257 24.34 -18.17 46.46
N HIS A 258 24.06 -18.36 47.76
CA HIS A 258 24.74 -17.65 48.83
C HIS A 258 25.97 -18.46 49.32
N SER A 259 27.14 -17.85 49.10
CA SER A 259 28.36 -17.87 49.93
C SER A 259 29.27 -19.12 49.97
N PRO A 260 30.59 -18.97 50.27
CA PRO A 260 31.50 -17.82 50.10
C PRO A 260 32.89 -18.19 49.50
N ALA A 261 33.64 -17.19 49.00
CA ALA A 261 35.06 -17.33 48.69
C ALA A 261 35.92 -16.24 49.38
N ILE A 262 36.75 -16.71 50.32
CA ILE A 262 38.16 -16.39 50.62
C ILE A 262 38.59 -14.93 50.85
N ALA A 263 39.15 -14.68 52.05
CA ALA A 263 40.19 -13.68 52.24
C ALA A 263 41.37 -14.22 53.07
N SER A 264 42.55 -13.80 52.62
CA SER A 264 43.94 -14.20 52.92
C SER A 264 44.43 -14.18 54.38
N ARG A 265 45.27 -15.17 54.70
CA ARG A 265 46.20 -15.19 55.83
C ARG A 265 47.33 -14.16 55.67
N LYS A 266 47.80 -13.66 56.81
CA LYS A 266 49.04 -12.89 56.97
C LYS A 266 49.90 -13.59 58.03
N MET A 267 51.09 -14.08 57.69
CA MET A 267 52.17 -14.34 58.66
C MET A 267 53.53 -14.49 57.95
N LYS A 268 54.53 -13.68 58.36
CA LYS A 268 55.98 -13.92 58.25
C LYS A 268 56.39 -14.74 59.50
N SER A 269 57.46 -15.52 59.59
CA SER A 269 58.88 -15.25 59.27
C SER A 269 59.76 -16.53 59.31
N SER A 270 60.85 -16.53 58.51
CA SER A 270 62.21 -17.16 58.58
C SER A 270 62.49 -18.38 59.51
N ALA A 271 63.35 -19.35 59.19
CA ALA A 271 64.75 -19.23 58.73
C ALA A 271 65.39 -20.60 58.31
N LEU A 272 66.37 -20.56 57.38
CA LEU A 272 67.69 -21.27 57.28
C LEU A 272 67.79 -22.81 57.59
N LYS A 273 68.60 -23.69 56.98
CA LYS A 273 69.57 -23.77 55.86
C LYS A 273 70.08 -25.25 55.76
N GLU A 274 70.59 -25.62 54.57
CA GLU A 274 71.71 -26.56 54.26
C GLU A 274 71.62 -28.11 54.38
N ASN A 275 71.71 -28.73 53.18
CA ASN A 275 72.60 -29.80 52.68
C ASN A 275 72.62 -31.27 53.18
N GLU A 276 72.45 -32.12 52.15
CA GLU A 276 73.13 -33.39 51.78
C GLU A 276 72.86 -34.73 52.48
N SER A 277 72.97 -35.75 51.63
CA SER A 277 72.35 -37.08 51.56
C SER A 277 73.16 -38.23 52.19
N SER A 278 72.49 -39.27 52.72
CA SER A 278 72.82 -40.69 52.50
C SER A 278 71.74 -41.61 53.11
N ASP A 279 71.48 -42.71 52.41
CA ASP A 279 70.27 -43.54 52.47
C ASP A 279 70.11 -44.47 53.69
N PHE A 280 68.83 -44.79 53.92
CA PHE A 280 68.24 -45.82 54.80
C PHE A 280 68.14 -45.52 56.30
N VAL A 281 67.56 -44.37 56.61
CA VAL A 281 66.32 -44.38 57.38
C VAL A 281 65.35 -43.57 56.53
N THR A 282 64.24 -44.14 56.09
CA THR A 282 63.15 -43.35 55.51
C THR A 282 62.73 -42.38 56.59
N ASN A 283 63.35 -41.20 56.60
CA ASN A 283 62.99 -40.11 57.47
C ASN A 283 61.52 -39.87 57.16
N PRO A 284 60.62 -39.98 58.15
CA PRO A 284 59.20 -39.83 57.91
C PRO A 284 58.90 -38.57 57.08
N TYR A 285 59.69 -37.51 57.23
CA TYR A 285 59.61 -36.30 56.42
C TYR A 285 59.90 -36.49 54.91
N GLN A 286 60.90 -37.28 54.51
CA GLN A 286 61.23 -37.53 53.09
C GLN A 286 60.10 -38.33 52.41
N ALA A 287 59.58 -39.36 53.09
CA ALA A 287 58.44 -40.13 52.59
C ALA A 287 57.16 -39.28 52.52
N ILE A 288 56.94 -38.38 53.48
CA ILE A 288 55.80 -37.45 53.46
C ILE A 288 55.92 -36.47 52.27
N VAL A 289 57.11 -35.94 51.98
CA VAL A 289 57.33 -35.04 50.84
C VAL A 289 57.14 -35.77 49.51
N MET A 290 57.70 -36.97 49.34
CA MET A 290 57.49 -37.78 48.14
C MET A 290 56.02 -38.21 47.96
N ALA A 291 55.32 -38.57 49.04
CA ALA A 291 53.90 -38.86 49.00
C ALA A 291 53.07 -37.63 48.63
N ARG A 292 53.46 -36.44 49.11
CA ARG A 292 52.81 -35.17 48.76
C ARG A 292 53.03 -34.79 47.29
N ASP A 293 54.24 -34.94 46.78
CA ASP A 293 54.53 -34.63 45.37
C ASP A 293 53.88 -35.65 44.43
N SER A 294 53.84 -36.93 44.81
CA SER A 294 53.07 -37.96 44.09
C SER A 294 51.57 -37.66 44.12
N LEU A 295 51.02 -37.20 45.24
CA LEU A 295 49.63 -36.76 45.34
C LEU A 295 49.37 -35.56 44.42
N LYS A 296 50.25 -34.57 44.41
CA LYS A 296 50.16 -33.39 43.55
C LYS A 296 50.22 -33.75 42.06
N GLN A 297 51.07 -34.72 41.68
CA GLN A 297 51.13 -35.25 40.31
C GLN A 297 49.86 -36.01 39.94
N LYS A 298 49.30 -36.82 40.85
CA LYS A 298 48.01 -37.50 40.64
C LYS A 298 46.85 -36.52 40.51
N GLU A 299 46.83 -35.46 41.32
CA GLU A 299 45.85 -34.38 41.21
C GLU A 299 45.97 -33.63 39.88
N ALA A 300 47.20 -33.36 39.41
CA ALA A 300 47.44 -32.74 38.11
C ALA A 300 47.02 -33.64 36.94
N ALA A 301 47.33 -34.94 37.02
CA ALA A 301 46.91 -35.93 36.02
C ALA A 301 45.39 -36.09 35.99
N HIS A 302 44.73 -36.10 37.16
CA HIS A 302 43.27 -36.15 37.25
C HIS A 302 42.62 -34.88 36.71
N LYS A 303 43.22 -33.69 36.94
CA LYS A 303 42.76 -32.43 36.34
C LYS A 303 42.89 -32.45 34.82
N MET A 304 44.03 -32.90 34.31
CA MET A 304 44.26 -33.02 32.86
C MET A 304 43.30 -34.03 32.23
N GLN A 305 43.04 -35.16 32.88
CA GLN A 305 42.04 -36.13 32.42
C GLN A 305 40.62 -35.56 32.42
N ALA A 306 40.25 -34.79 33.44
CA ALA A 306 38.96 -34.10 33.47
C ALA A 306 38.84 -33.05 32.37
N GLU A 307 39.91 -32.32 32.06
CA GLU A 307 39.95 -31.36 30.96
C GLU A 307 39.84 -32.05 29.59
N ILE A 308 40.51 -33.18 29.39
CA ILE A 308 40.37 -33.99 28.16
C ILE A 308 38.94 -34.47 27.97
N LEU A 309 38.27 -34.93 29.04
CA LEU A 309 36.87 -35.35 28.98
C LEU A 309 35.94 -34.18 28.61
N ASN A 310 36.14 -33.00 29.22
CA ASN A 310 35.35 -31.82 28.89
C ASN A 310 35.53 -31.39 27.42
N LEU A 311 36.76 -31.45 26.90
CA LEU A 311 37.04 -31.13 25.49
C LEU A 311 36.43 -32.16 24.54
N ASP A 312 36.40 -33.44 24.91
CA ASP A 312 35.74 -34.48 24.11
C ASP A 312 34.22 -34.27 24.07
N ASP A 313 33.61 -33.90 25.19
CA ASP A 313 32.19 -33.51 25.26
C ASP A 313 31.90 -32.29 24.36
N GLU A 314 32.74 -31.25 24.42
CA GLU A 314 32.61 -30.06 23.57
C GLU A 314 32.73 -30.40 22.07
N ILE A 315 33.67 -31.27 21.70
CA ILE A 315 33.80 -31.77 20.31
C ILE A 315 32.54 -32.54 19.88
N ASN A 316 31.95 -33.32 20.77
CA ASN A 316 30.73 -34.08 20.48
C ASN A 316 29.50 -33.16 20.34
N GLU A 317 29.40 -32.10 21.12
CA GLU A 317 28.39 -31.04 20.95
C GLU A 317 28.56 -30.34 19.59
N ILE A 318 29.78 -29.92 19.26
CA ILE A 318 30.08 -29.25 17.98
C ILE A 318 29.70 -30.14 16.80
N LYS A 319 30.04 -31.44 16.83
CA LYS A 319 29.64 -32.39 15.78
C LYS A 319 28.13 -32.51 15.64
N ARG A 320 27.38 -32.50 16.75
CA ARG A 320 25.91 -32.56 16.70
C ARG A 320 25.33 -31.29 16.11
N ASN A 321 25.86 -30.13 16.47
CA ASN A 321 25.46 -28.85 15.89
C ASN A 321 25.78 -28.78 14.38
N ASP A 322 26.95 -29.25 13.94
CA ASP A 322 27.34 -29.29 12.53
C ASP A 322 26.38 -30.17 11.69
N GLU A 323 25.95 -31.31 12.22
CA GLU A 323 24.95 -32.17 11.55
C GLU A 323 23.56 -31.52 11.51
N GLU A 324 23.15 -30.82 12.57
CA GLU A 324 21.90 -30.05 12.56
C GLU A 324 21.95 -28.91 11.54
N GLU A 325 23.06 -28.16 11.50
CA GLU A 325 23.29 -27.10 10.51
C GLU A 325 23.26 -27.66 9.08
N LYS A 326 23.88 -28.82 8.81
CA LYS A 326 23.79 -29.48 7.49
C LYS A 326 22.34 -29.79 7.10
N LEU A 327 21.52 -30.28 8.02
CA LEU A 327 20.11 -30.55 7.75
C LEU A 327 19.35 -29.25 7.45
N THR A 328 19.62 -28.17 8.20
CA THR A 328 18.99 -26.87 7.93
C THR A 328 19.39 -26.31 6.58
N ILE A 329 20.65 -26.44 6.17
CA ILE A 329 21.14 -26.00 4.86
C ILE A 329 20.40 -26.75 3.74
N GLN A 330 20.25 -28.07 3.86
CA GLN A 330 19.53 -28.87 2.86
C GLN A 330 18.05 -28.47 2.73
N ASP A 331 17.36 -28.18 3.84
CA ASP A 331 15.96 -27.70 3.78
C ASP A 331 15.85 -26.31 3.14
N LEU A 332 16.80 -25.42 3.44
CA LEU A 332 16.89 -24.11 2.80
C LEU A 332 17.15 -24.22 1.30
N GLU A 333 18.04 -25.12 0.86
CA GLU A 333 18.29 -25.38 -0.56
C GLU A 333 17.04 -25.90 -1.28
N LEU A 334 16.32 -26.86 -0.69
CA LEU A 334 15.05 -27.35 -1.24
C LEU A 334 14.01 -26.23 -1.34
N THR A 335 13.96 -25.35 -0.35
CA THR A 335 13.07 -24.18 -0.36
C THR A 335 13.45 -23.18 -1.44
N LEU A 336 14.75 -22.91 -1.63
CA LEU A 336 15.25 -22.05 -2.70
C LEU A 336 14.93 -22.62 -4.09
N ILE A 337 15.10 -23.93 -4.30
CA ILE A 337 14.74 -24.59 -5.56
C ILE A 337 13.24 -24.44 -5.83
N LYS A 338 12.38 -24.64 -4.83
CA LYS A 338 10.92 -24.45 -4.95
C LYS A 338 10.58 -23.00 -5.31
N ARG A 339 11.19 -22.02 -4.64
CA ARG A 339 10.98 -20.58 -4.92
C ARG A 339 11.46 -20.22 -6.32
N ARG A 340 12.63 -20.68 -6.75
CA ARG A 340 13.17 -20.47 -8.10
C ARG A 340 12.23 -21.03 -9.18
N ARG A 341 11.71 -22.24 -8.99
CA ARG A 341 10.74 -22.85 -9.93
C ARG A 341 9.45 -22.03 -10.03
N ARG A 342 8.94 -21.48 -8.92
CA ARG A 342 7.76 -20.61 -8.91
C ARG A 342 8.03 -19.29 -9.64
N ALA A 343 9.16 -18.64 -9.34
CA ALA A 343 9.55 -17.40 -10.01
C ALA A 343 9.69 -17.59 -11.53
N GLU A 344 10.30 -18.70 -11.96
CA GLU A 344 10.45 -19.03 -13.37
C GLU A 344 9.10 -19.28 -14.08
N LYS A 345 8.13 -19.93 -13.41
CA LYS A 345 6.76 -20.06 -13.94
C LYS A 345 6.08 -18.71 -14.11
N CYS A 346 6.21 -17.82 -13.12
CA CYS A 346 5.67 -16.46 -13.19
C CYS A 346 6.31 -15.65 -14.32
N ARG A 347 7.63 -15.73 -14.49
CA ARG A 347 8.36 -15.09 -15.59
C ARG A 347 7.83 -15.51 -16.95
N ARG A 348 7.69 -16.81 -17.19
CA ARG A 348 7.14 -17.34 -18.47
C ARG A 348 5.71 -16.89 -18.73
N LEU A 349 4.87 -16.83 -17.69
CA LEU A 349 3.50 -16.31 -17.81
C LEU A 349 3.50 -14.83 -18.19
N ALA A 350 4.34 -14.02 -17.54
CA ALA A 350 4.48 -12.60 -17.85
C ALA A 350 4.98 -12.36 -19.28
N GLU A 351 5.94 -13.15 -19.75
CA GLU A 351 6.43 -13.09 -21.14
C GLU A 351 5.35 -13.44 -22.16
N ALA A 352 4.56 -14.49 -21.89
CA ALA A 352 3.42 -14.85 -22.74
C ALA A 352 2.37 -13.73 -22.77
N GLN A 353 2.02 -13.16 -21.61
CA GLN A 353 1.08 -12.04 -21.53
C GLN A 353 1.57 -10.79 -22.27
N SER A 354 2.86 -10.46 -22.14
CA SER A 354 3.48 -9.34 -22.87
C SER A 354 3.43 -9.55 -24.39
N SER A 355 3.69 -10.78 -24.85
CA SER A 355 3.56 -11.16 -26.26
C SER A 355 2.13 -10.98 -26.79
N TYR A 356 1.13 -11.47 -26.04
CA TYR A 356 -0.28 -11.29 -26.41
C TYR A 356 -0.70 -9.82 -26.44
N ARG A 357 -0.28 -9.03 -25.45
CA ARG A 357 -0.54 -7.58 -25.43
C ARG A 357 0.03 -6.90 -26.68
N THR A 358 1.29 -7.19 -27.01
CA THR A 358 1.95 -6.63 -28.21
C THR A 358 1.20 -7.00 -29.49
N MET A 359 0.72 -8.25 -29.59
CA MET A 359 -0.08 -8.71 -30.71
C MET A 359 -1.43 -7.97 -30.80
N LEU A 360 -2.15 -7.83 -29.69
CA LEU A 360 -3.43 -7.12 -29.63
C LEU A 360 -3.27 -5.64 -29.99
N GLU A 361 -2.24 -4.97 -29.46
CA GLU A 361 -1.95 -3.56 -29.81
C GLU A 361 -1.70 -3.39 -31.31
N ARG A 362 -0.99 -4.32 -31.95
CA ARG A 362 -0.82 -4.33 -33.41
C ARG A 362 -2.15 -4.54 -34.13
N MET A 363 -2.96 -5.52 -33.73
CA MET A 363 -4.27 -5.77 -34.36
C MET A 363 -5.21 -4.57 -34.23
N ILE A 364 -5.22 -3.90 -33.08
CA ILE A 364 -6.02 -2.69 -32.86
C ILE A 364 -5.53 -1.57 -33.79
N ARG A 365 -4.21 -1.34 -33.89
CA ARG A 365 -3.65 -0.34 -34.82
C ARG A 365 -4.03 -0.63 -36.27
N ASP A 366 -3.92 -1.88 -36.70
CA ASP A 366 -4.24 -2.29 -38.07
C ASP A 366 -5.74 -2.09 -38.36
N ALA A 367 -6.62 -2.51 -37.43
CA ALA A 367 -8.06 -2.32 -37.56
C ALA A 367 -8.46 -0.83 -37.57
N MET A 368 -7.82 -0.01 -36.73
CA MET A 368 -8.01 1.45 -36.75
C MET A 368 -7.57 2.06 -38.07
N HIS A 369 -6.41 1.66 -38.59
CA HIS A 369 -5.91 2.15 -39.88
C HIS A 369 -6.86 1.79 -41.02
N GLN A 370 -7.33 0.53 -41.07
CA GLN A 370 -8.33 0.09 -42.04
C GLN A 370 -9.64 0.90 -41.95
N SER A 371 -10.12 1.18 -40.73
CA SER A 371 -11.33 2.00 -40.53
C SER A 371 -11.18 3.42 -41.06
N VAL A 372 -10.02 4.05 -40.82
CA VAL A 372 -9.73 5.40 -41.34
C VAL A 372 -9.67 5.41 -42.86
N VAL A 373 -8.95 4.45 -43.46
CA VAL A 373 -8.86 4.32 -44.93
C VAL A 373 -10.24 4.10 -45.55
N TYR A 374 -11.06 3.23 -44.97
CA TYR A 374 -12.40 2.97 -45.46
C TYR A 374 -13.31 4.21 -45.39
N LYS A 375 -13.26 4.96 -44.28
CA LYS A 375 -14.01 6.21 -44.12
C LYS A 375 -13.61 7.26 -45.16
N GLU A 376 -12.30 7.39 -45.43
CA GLU A 376 -11.83 8.33 -46.45
C GLU A 376 -12.26 7.90 -47.85
N GLN A 377 -12.18 6.60 -48.16
CA GLN A 377 -12.67 6.08 -49.43
C GLN A 377 -14.17 6.34 -49.62
N LEU A 378 -14.97 6.17 -48.55
CA LEU A 378 -16.40 6.48 -48.58
C LEU A 378 -16.66 7.97 -48.83
N ARG A 379 -15.88 8.86 -48.18
CA ARG A 379 -15.98 10.31 -48.36
C ARG A 379 -15.67 10.72 -49.81
N LEU A 380 -14.61 10.17 -50.40
CA LEU A 380 -14.24 10.40 -51.79
C LEU A 380 -15.32 9.88 -52.75
N ASN A 381 -15.88 8.70 -52.49
CA ASN A 381 -16.94 8.13 -53.31
C ASN A 381 -18.22 9.00 -53.27
N GLN A 382 -18.64 9.44 -52.07
CA GLN A 382 -19.76 10.36 -51.93
C GLN A 382 -19.53 11.69 -52.67
N ALA A 383 -18.32 12.25 -52.61
CA ALA A 383 -17.98 13.45 -53.36
C ALA A 383 -18.07 13.24 -54.88
N ALA A 384 -17.59 12.09 -55.37
CA ALA A 384 -17.69 11.73 -56.78
C ALA A 384 -19.16 11.55 -57.22
N THR A 385 -19.99 10.87 -56.42
CA THR A 385 -21.42 10.72 -56.71
C THR A 385 -22.14 12.06 -56.75
N ARG A 386 -21.87 12.97 -55.80
CA ARG A 386 -22.46 14.32 -55.79
C ARG A 386 -22.06 15.12 -57.02
N ALA A 387 -20.80 15.05 -57.43
CA ALA A 387 -20.33 15.71 -58.64
C ALA A 387 -21.01 15.16 -59.90
N LEU A 388 -21.24 13.85 -59.97
CA LEU A 388 -21.95 13.21 -61.07
C LEU A 388 -23.43 13.61 -61.11
N MET A 389 -24.10 13.63 -59.95
CA MET A 389 -25.49 14.11 -59.83
C MET A 389 -25.62 15.57 -60.28
N ALA A 390 -24.73 16.46 -59.83
CA ALA A 390 -24.73 17.87 -60.24
C ALA A 390 -24.53 18.02 -61.76
N ARG A 391 -23.69 17.18 -62.38
CA ARG A 391 -23.53 17.16 -63.85
C ARG A 391 -24.80 16.70 -64.56
N LEU A 392 -25.48 15.68 -64.05
CA LEU A 392 -26.74 15.19 -64.62
C LEU A 392 -27.86 16.23 -64.49
N GLU A 393 -27.96 16.91 -63.35
CA GLU A 393 -28.93 17.99 -63.15
C GLU A 393 -28.66 19.17 -64.09
N ALA A 394 -27.39 19.56 -64.26
CA ALA A 394 -27.02 20.60 -65.22
C ALA A 394 -27.35 20.19 -66.66
N GLN A 395 -27.07 18.94 -67.05
CA GLN A 395 -27.45 18.43 -68.38
C GLN A 395 -28.97 18.43 -68.57
N LYS A 396 -29.72 17.99 -67.56
CA LYS A 396 -31.18 18.03 -67.59
C LYS A 396 -31.70 19.46 -67.78
N ALA A 397 -31.18 20.43 -67.02
CA ALA A 397 -31.57 21.83 -67.15
C ALA A 397 -31.28 22.40 -68.55
N ILE A 398 -30.16 21.99 -69.18
CA ILE A 398 -29.84 22.37 -70.57
C ILE A 398 -30.87 21.77 -71.54
N CYS A 399 -31.23 20.49 -71.37
CA CYS A 399 -32.25 19.84 -72.19
C CYS A 399 -33.62 20.52 -72.04
N ASP A 400 -34.06 20.76 -70.80
CA ASP A 400 -35.33 21.42 -70.50
C ASP A 400 -35.37 22.83 -71.13
N ALA A 401 -34.29 23.61 -71.03
CA ALA A 401 -34.19 24.92 -71.65
C ALA A 401 -34.24 24.85 -73.20
N SER A 402 -33.61 23.84 -73.80
CA SER A 402 -33.66 23.62 -75.25
C SER A 402 -35.06 23.22 -75.73
N GLU A 403 -35.78 22.43 -74.94
CA GLU A 403 -37.17 22.03 -75.21
C GLU A 403 -38.10 23.25 -75.14
N GLU A 404 -37.94 24.11 -74.13
CA GLU A 404 -38.68 25.37 -74.04
C GLU A 404 -38.41 26.31 -75.22
N GLU A 405 -37.16 26.42 -75.68
CA GLU A 405 -36.82 27.23 -76.86
C GLU A 405 -37.47 26.65 -78.13
N LEU A 406 -37.46 25.33 -78.28
CA LEU A 406 -38.12 24.64 -79.38
C LEU A 406 -39.64 24.91 -79.38
N HIS A 407 -40.28 24.81 -78.22
CA HIS A 407 -41.70 25.14 -78.06
C HIS A 407 -42.02 26.58 -78.43
N LYS A 408 -41.15 27.55 -78.08
CA LYS A 408 -41.31 28.95 -78.49
C LYS A 408 -41.23 29.11 -80.00
N LYS A 409 -40.27 28.44 -80.66
CA LYS A 409 -40.14 28.45 -82.13
C LYS A 409 -41.36 27.83 -82.82
N PHE A 410 -41.89 26.72 -82.30
CA PHE A 410 -43.13 26.13 -82.82
C PHE A 410 -44.33 27.07 -82.69
N LYS A 411 -44.52 27.73 -81.55
CA LYS A 411 -45.59 28.73 -81.38
C LYS A 411 -45.45 29.89 -82.37
N GLN A 412 -44.25 30.43 -82.54
CA GLN A 412 -43.99 31.49 -83.52
C GLN A 412 -44.31 31.03 -84.95
N ARG A 413 -43.93 29.80 -85.31
CA ARG A 413 -44.24 29.21 -86.61
C ARG A 413 -45.76 29.06 -86.80
N ASP A 414 -46.49 28.59 -85.81
CA ASP A 414 -47.95 28.46 -85.87
C ASP A 414 -48.64 29.83 -85.99
N GLU A 415 -48.12 30.86 -85.33
CA GLU A 415 -48.59 32.24 -85.46
C GLU A 415 -48.37 32.79 -86.87
N LEU A 416 -47.18 32.58 -87.44
CA LEU A 416 -46.88 32.95 -88.84
C LEU A 416 -47.74 32.17 -89.83
N GLU A 417 -47.95 30.87 -89.60
CA GLU A 417 -48.81 30.05 -90.45
C GLU A 417 -50.26 30.54 -90.42
N LYS A 418 -50.78 30.94 -89.25
CA LYS A 418 -52.10 31.58 -89.13
C LYS A 418 -52.20 32.93 -89.85
N GLN A 419 -51.12 33.70 -89.93
CA GLN A 419 -51.08 34.96 -90.67
C GLN A 419 -51.06 34.75 -92.19
N ILE A 420 -50.39 33.70 -92.67
CA ILE A 420 -50.24 33.39 -94.11
C ILE A 420 -51.47 32.64 -94.66
N ARG A 421 -52.16 31.85 -93.83
CA ARG A 421 -53.31 31.03 -94.25
C ARG A 421 -54.44 31.81 -94.96
N PRO A 422 -54.84 33.01 -94.51
CA PRO A 422 -55.85 33.84 -95.19
C PRO A 422 -55.38 34.31 -96.56
N GLU A 423 -54.11 34.70 -96.71
CA GLU A 423 -53.53 35.14 -97.99
C GLU A 423 -53.45 33.98 -99.00
N TRP A 424 -53.16 32.77 -98.51
CA TRP A 424 -53.13 31.56 -99.33
C TRP A 424 -54.52 31.06 -99.73
N GLU A 425 -55.53 31.25 -98.89
CA GLU A 425 -56.94 30.95 -99.21
C GLU A 425 -57.52 31.98 -100.20
N GLN A 426 -57.19 33.27 -100.07
CA GLN A 426 -57.53 34.31 -101.05
C GLN A 426 -56.89 34.06 -102.43
N GLY A 427 -55.59 33.73 -102.48
CA GLY A 427 -54.91 33.39 -103.74
C GLY A 427 -55.43 32.11 -104.41
N LYS A 428 -56.04 31.19 -103.65
CA LYS A 428 -56.68 29.97 -104.20
C LYS A 428 -58.10 30.23 -104.72
N GLU A 429 -58.84 31.17 -104.17
CA GLU A 429 -60.14 31.58 -104.71
C GLU A 429 -60.00 32.38 -106.01
N GLU A 430 -58.96 33.21 -106.15
CA GLU A 430 -58.67 33.94 -107.38
C GLU A 430 -58.26 33.02 -108.54
N ILE A 431 -57.54 31.93 -108.28
CA ILE A 431 -57.14 30.94 -109.31
C ILE A 431 -58.33 30.02 -109.72
N LYS A 432 -59.37 29.89 -108.89
CA LYS A 432 -60.56 29.09 -109.20
C LYS A 432 -61.62 29.84 -110.05
N ASN A 433 -61.50 31.16 -110.15
CA ASN A 433 -62.42 32.03 -110.89
C ASN A 433 -61.79 32.66 -112.16
N GLY A 434 -60.66 32.11 -112.64
CA GLY A 434 -59.98 32.50 -113.88
C GLY A 434 -60.25 31.54 -115.03
#